data_AF-A0A7C1IJ56-F1
#
_entry.id   AF-A0A7C1IJ56-F1
#
_cell.length_a   1.000
_cell.length_b   1.000
_cell.length_c   1.000
_cell.angle_alpha   90.00
_cell.angle_beta   90.00
_cell.angle_gamma   90.00
#
_symmetry.space_group_name_H-M   'P 1'
#
loop_
_entity.id
_entity.type
_entity.pdbx_description
1 polymer ?
#
loop_
_entity_poly.entity_id
_entity_poly.type
_entity_poly.pdbx_seq_one_letter_code
_entity_poly.pdbx_strand_id
1 'polypeptide(L)' 'MYRCSFCGKNEKDTGRLVLGNNSAVCGDCVKLFFGMMAEEKEAGGKEALEKLPVPKEMNEELDKYVISQD' A
#
# COMPACT_ATOMS: atom_id res chain seq x y z
N MET A 1 -22.19 -7.77 26.65
CA MET A 1 -21.13 -8.49 25.91
C MET A 1 -20.72 -7.62 24.75
N TYR A 2 -19.49 -7.11 24.74
CA TYR A 2 -19.01 -6.25 23.67
C TYR A 2 -18.81 -7.07 22.38
N ARG A 3 -19.20 -6.50 21.25
CA ARG A 3 -19.07 -7.10 19.92
C ARG A 3 -18.27 -6.17 19.03
N CYS A 4 -17.47 -6.74 18.14
CA CYS A 4 -16.79 -5.95 17.12
C CYS A 4 -17.83 -5.22 16.27
N SER A 5 -17.70 -3.89 16.18
CA SER A 5 -18.59 -3.03 15.38
C SER A 5 -18.49 -3.31 13.87
N PHE A 6 -17.46 -4.04 13.42
CA PHE A 6 -17.21 -4.33 12.01
C PHE A 6 -17.66 -5.74 11.60
N CYS A 7 -17.26 -6.78 12.36
CA CYS A 7 -17.58 -8.17 12.03
C CYS A 7 -18.70 -8.78 12.87
N GLY A 8 -19.22 -8.09 13.89
CA GLY A 8 -20.31 -8.54 14.76
C GLY A 8 -19.98 -9.66 15.74
N LYS A 9 -18.79 -10.25 15.64
CA LYS A 9 -18.29 -11.31 16.53
C LYS A 9 -18.07 -10.79 17.95
N ASN A 10 -18.21 -11.68 18.92
CA ASN A 10 -18.00 -11.36 20.32
C ASN A 10 -16.54 -11.65 20.75
N GLU A 11 -16.17 -11.21 21.96
CA GLU A 11 -14.81 -11.38 22.49
C GLU A 11 -14.34 -12.85 22.55
N LYS A 12 -15.22 -13.81 22.85
CA LYS A 12 -14.85 -15.24 22.90
C LYS A 12 -14.46 -15.78 21.52
N ASP A 13 -15.10 -15.28 20.46
CA ASP A 13 -14.85 -15.72 19.09
C ASP A 13 -13.58 -15.09 18.49
N THR A 14 -13.19 -13.90 18.96
CA THR A 14 -12.07 -13.12 18.40
C THR A 14 -10.86 -13.02 19.32
N GLY A 15 -10.96 -13.55 20.54
CA GLY A 15 -9.96 -13.45 21.60
C GLY A 15 -9.83 -12.05 22.20
N ARG A 16 -9.29 -11.10 21.43
CA ARG A 16 -8.97 -9.74 21.92
C ARG A 16 -9.83 -8.68 21.22
N LEU A 17 -10.46 -7.83 22.03
CA LEU A 17 -11.27 -6.71 21.57
C LEU A 17 -10.71 -5.39 22.13
N VAL A 18 -10.52 -4.39 21.27
CA VAL A 18 -10.11 -3.03 21.64
C VAL A 18 -11.36 -2.16 21.74
N LEU A 19 -11.55 -1.49 22.88
CA LEU A 19 -12.71 -0.63 23.17
C LEU A 19 -12.32 0.85 22.97
N GLY A 20 -13.11 1.57 22.17
CA GLY A 20 -13.12 3.02 22.09
C GLY A 20 -14.39 3.59 22.73
N ASN A 21 -14.60 4.92 22.65
CA ASN A 21 -15.73 5.60 23.29
C ASN A 21 -17.09 4.95 22.97
N ASN A 22 -17.40 4.80 21.68
CA ASN A 22 -18.68 4.25 21.19
C ASN A 22 -18.47 3.11 20.18
N SER A 23 -17.27 2.54 20.11
CA SER A 23 -16.92 1.53 19.12
C SER A 23 -16.03 0.45 19.72
N ALA A 24 -16.05 -0.73 19.12
CA ALA A 24 -15.16 -1.81 19.49
C ALA A 24 -14.65 -2.51 18.23
N VAL A 25 -13.35 -2.85 18.21
CA VAL A 25 -12.71 -3.50 17.07
C VAL A 25 -11.90 -4.71 17.54
N CYS A 26 -12.00 -5.83 16.82
CA CYS A 26 -11.20 -7.02 17.11
C CYS A 26 -9.87 -7.01 16.35
N GLY A 27 -8.90 -7.80 16.82
CA GLY A 27 -7.58 -7.90 16.21
C GLY A 27 -7.60 -8.36 14.74
N ASP A 28 -8.56 -9.21 14.35
CA ASP A 28 -8.66 -9.69 12.96
C ASP A 28 -9.08 -8.57 12.01
N CYS A 29 -10.07 -7.77 12.37
CA CYS A 29 -10.47 -6.60 11.58
C CYS A 29 -9.32 -5.61 11.44
N VAL A 30 -8.55 -5.38 12.53
CA VAL A 30 -7.36 -4.52 12.49
C VAL A 30 -6.36 -5.04 11.45
N LYS A 31 -6.02 -6.34 11.47
CA LYS A 31 -5.10 -6.93 10.48
C LYS A 31 -5.61 -6.80 9.05
N LEU A 32 -6.91 -7.00 8.84
CA LEU A 32 -7.55 -6.90 7.54
C LEU A 32 -7.44 -5.47 6.97
N PHE A 33 -7.74 -4.45 7.79
CA PHE A 33 -7.60 -3.06 7.39
C PHE A 33 -6.14 -2.66 7.14
N PHE A 34 -5.19 -3.17 7.95
CA PHE A 34 -3.77 -2.95 7.71
C PHE A 34 -3.28 -3.58 6.40
N GLY A 35 -3.80 -4.75 6.01
CA GLY A 35 -3.50 -5.38 4.73
C GLY A 35 -3.96 -4.52 3.56
N MET A 36 -5.23 -4.10 3.58
CA MET A 36 -5.81 -3.23 2.53
C MET A 36 -5.03 -1.92 2.37
N MET A 37 -4.63 -1.28 3.47
CA MET A 37 -3.82 -0.05 3.43
C MET A 37 -2.39 -0.27 2.94
N ALA A 38 -1.81 -1.45 3.17
CA ALA A 38 -0.49 -1.78 2.67
C ALA A 38 -0.50 -1.98 1.15
N GLU A 39 -1.55 -2.61 0.61
CA GLU A 39 -1.74 -2.81 -0.84
C GLU A 39 -1.82 -1.47 -1.59
N GLU A 40 -2.51 -0.46 -1.04
CA GLU A 40 -2.53 0.90 -1.62
C GLU A 40 -1.15 1.56 -1.67
N LYS A 41 -0.29 1.28 -0.69
CA LYS A 41 1.06 1.84 -0.62
C LYS A 41 2.04 1.21 -1.62
N GLU A 42 1.77 -0.02 -2.05
CA GLU A 42 2.53 -0.67 -3.12
C GLU A 42 2.00 -0.26 -4.51
N ALA A 43 0.71 0.01 -4.66
CA ALA A 43 0.12 0.57 -5.88
C ALA A 43 0.52 2.04 -6.11
N GLY A 44 0.69 2.81 -5.04
CA GLY A 44 1.42 4.09 -5.06
C GLY A 44 2.91 3.82 -5.07
N GLY A 45 3.37 3.15 -6.13
CA GLY A 45 4.76 2.76 -6.31
C GLY A 45 5.65 3.89 -5.84
N LYS A 46 6.53 3.57 -4.89
CA LYS A 46 7.87 4.11 -5.02
C LYS A 46 8.36 3.58 -6.37
N GLU A 47 7.99 4.26 -7.44
CA GLU A 47 8.93 4.47 -8.52
C GLU A 47 10.13 5.02 -7.76
N ALA A 48 11.04 4.12 -7.36
CA ALA A 48 12.42 4.49 -7.22
C ALA A 48 12.62 5.29 -8.49
N LEU A 49 12.86 6.60 -8.34
CA LEU A 49 13.35 7.41 -9.44
C LEU A 49 14.64 6.72 -9.84
N GLU A 50 14.53 5.68 -10.67
CA GLU A 50 15.63 5.12 -11.41
C GLU A 50 16.25 6.36 -12.01
N LYS A 51 17.51 6.60 -11.63
CA LYS A 51 18.20 7.84 -11.97
C LYS A 51 17.99 8.08 -13.45
N LEU A 52 17.12 9.03 -13.76
CA LEU A 52 16.79 9.31 -15.15
C LEU A 52 18.11 9.73 -15.80
N PRO A 53 18.52 9.08 -16.89
CA PRO A 53 19.75 9.43 -17.57
C PRO A 53 19.71 10.92 -17.92
N VAL A 54 20.86 11.59 -17.80
CA VAL A 54 20.91 13.00 -18.19
C VAL A 54 20.64 13.11 -19.69
N PRO A 55 20.13 14.25 -20.19
CA PRO A 55 19.80 14.40 -21.62
C PRO A 55 20.91 13.99 -22.59
N LYS A 56 22.18 14.11 -22.18
CA LYS A 56 23.33 13.63 -22.94
C LYS A 56 23.37 12.10 -23.07
N GLU A 57 23.19 11.38 -21.97
CA GLU A 57 23.16 9.91 -21.94
C GLU A 57 21.94 9.37 -22.71
N MET A 58 20.81 10.09 -22.63
CA MET A 58 19.63 9.77 -23.44
C MET A 58 19.91 9.86 -24.93
N ASN A 59 20.60 10.93 -25.36
CA ASN A 59 20.92 11.12 -26.78
C ASN A 59 21.89 10.06 -27.30
N GLU A 60 22.93 9.74 -26.52
CA GLU A 60 23.91 8.69 -26.86
C GLU A 60 23.26 7.30 -27.00
N GLU A 61 22.20 7.00 -26.23
CA GLU A 61 21.43 5.76 -26.37
C GLU A 61 20.53 5.80 -27.62
N LEU A 62 19.90 6.95 -27.89
CA LEU A 62 19.04 7.12 -29.06
C LEU A 62 19.81 7.05 -30.38
N ASP A 63 21.04 7.57 -30.43
CA ASP A 63 21.93 7.51 -31.60
C ASP A 63 22.25 6.07 -32.04
N LYS A 64 22.09 5.07 -31.14
CA LYS A 64 22.27 3.65 -31.48
C LYS A 64 21.14 3.09 -32.33
N TYR A 65 19.95 3.67 -32.22
CA TYR A 65 18.72 3.19 -32.87
C TYR A 65 18.19 4.14 -33.94
N VAL A 66 18.60 5.41 -33.88
CA VAL A 66 18.14 6.48 -34.75
C VAL A 66 19.31 6.99 -35.58
N ILE A 67 19.27 6.73 -36.88
CA ILE A 67 20.30 7.18 -37.82
C ILE A 67 19.74 8.37 -38.61
N SER A 68 20.48 9.48 -38.63
CA SER A 68 20.19 10.74 -39.35
C SER A 68 19.00 11.55 -38.81
N GLN A 69 19.17 12.17 -37.63
CA GLN A 69 18.23 13.16 -37.05
C GLN A 69 18.87 14.53 -36.81
N ASP A 70 19.91 14.91 -37.57
CA ASP A 70 20.38 16.30 -37.62
C ASP A 70 19.37 17.23 -38.33
#